data_AF-A0A938D4U1-F1
#
_entry.id   AF-A0A938D4U1-F1
#
_cell.length_a   1.000
_cell.length_b   1.000
_cell.length_c   1.000
_cell.angle_alpha   90.00
_cell.angle_beta   90.00
_cell.angle_gamma   90.00
#
_symmetry.space_group_name_H-M   'P 1'
#
loop_
_entity.id
_entity.type
_entity.pdbx_description
1 polymer ?
#
loop_
_entity_poly.entity_id
_entity_poly.type
_entity_poly.pdbx_seq_one_letter_code
_entity_poly.pdbx_strand_id
1 'polypeptide(L)'
;MGAERGDEAQAAILWHLRASAEPLRESFLYERVRSDGVDISGDDFIAVLLRLQVEGHVRMDPVHDEVHDPAPFEPRFWRIIG
;
A
#
# COMPACT_ATOMS: atom_id res chain seq x y z
N MET A 1 -9.69 -11.79 -16.48
CA MET A 1 -9.49 -10.33 -16.50
C MET A 1 -9.28 -9.86 -15.06
N GLY A 2 -8.10 -10.11 -14.49
CA GLY A 2 -7.82 -9.80 -13.07
C GLY A 2 -6.35 -9.46 -12.79
N ALA A 3 -5.43 -10.00 -13.61
CA ALA A 3 -4.00 -9.67 -13.52
C ALA A 3 -3.69 -8.19 -13.83
N GLU A 4 -4.37 -7.62 -14.84
CA GLU A 4 -4.12 -6.24 -15.29
C GLU A 4 -4.37 -5.19 -14.20
N ARG A 5 -5.39 -5.40 -13.35
CA ARG A 5 -5.71 -4.50 -12.23
C ARG A 5 -4.71 -4.63 -11.07
N GLY A 6 -4.23 -5.85 -10.82
CA GLY A 6 -3.22 -6.11 -9.79
C GLY A 6 -1.87 -5.49 -10.15
N ASP A 7 -1.49 -5.53 -11.43
CA ASP A 7 -0.25 -4.94 -11.92
C ASP A 7 -0.29 -3.42 -11.90
N GLU A 8 -1.43 -2.81 -12.24
CA GLU A 8 -1.65 -1.36 -12.13
C GLU A 8 -1.56 -0.87 -10.69
N ALA A 9 -2.24 -1.54 -9.76
CA ALA A 9 -2.18 -1.21 -8.34
C ALA A 9 -0.77 -1.36 -7.77
N GLN A 10 -0.06 -2.43 -8.14
CA GLN A 10 1.34 -2.61 -7.78
C GLN A 10 2.21 -1.46 -8.27
N ALA A 11 2.08 -1.07 -9.55
CA ALA A 11 2.86 0.01 -10.11
C ALA A 11 2.60 1.33 -9.38
N ALA A 12 1.32 1.64 -9.08
CA ALA A 12 0.93 2.83 -8.33
C ALA A 12 1.49 2.81 -6.88
N ILE A 13 1.35 1.68 -6.17
CA ILE A 13 1.89 1.50 -4.81
C ILE A 13 3.40 1.79 -4.78
N LEU A 14 4.15 1.15 -5.67
CA LEU A 14 5.61 1.31 -5.72
C LEU A 14 5.99 2.73 -6.10
N TRP A 15 5.24 3.38 -6.99
CA TRP A 15 5.47 4.78 -7.37
C TRP A 15 5.31 5.72 -6.17
N HIS A 16 4.19 5.63 -5.43
CA HIS A 16 3.94 6.47 -4.24
C HIS A 16 4.97 6.23 -3.14
N LEU A 17 5.30 4.96 -2.86
CA LEU A 17 6.30 4.62 -1.85
C LEU A 17 7.71 5.09 -2.22
N ARG A 18 8.05 5.09 -3.51
CA ARG A 18 9.34 5.61 -4.00
C ARG A 18 9.42 7.13 -3.99
N ALA A 19 8.29 7.80 -4.24
CA ALA A 19 8.20 9.25 -4.19
C ALA A 19 8.21 9.80 -2.76
N SER A 20 7.88 8.97 -1.76
CA SER A 20 7.90 9.34 -0.35
C SER A 20 9.28 9.12 0.28
N ALA A 21 9.76 10.14 1.00
CA ALA A 21 10.97 10.03 1.83
C ALA A 21 10.69 9.33 3.18
N GLU A 22 9.42 9.28 3.60
CA GLU A 22 8.96 8.72 4.88
C GLU A 22 8.04 7.51 4.67
N PRO A 23 7.96 6.57 5.62
CA PRO A 23 6.97 5.50 5.59
C PRO A 23 5.54 6.07 5.52
N LEU A 24 4.70 5.51 4.65
CA LEU A 24 3.32 5.93 4.46
C LEU A 24 2.36 5.03 5.22
N ARG A 25 1.38 5.63 5.90
CA ARG A 25 0.28 4.89 6.54
C ARG A 25 -0.53 4.12 5.49
N GLU A 26 -0.94 2.90 5.81
CA GLU A 26 -1.66 2.00 4.89
C GLU A 26 -2.92 2.63 4.28
N SER A 27 -3.80 3.20 5.12
CA SER A 27 -5.01 3.88 4.67
C SER A 27 -4.71 5.09 3.78
N PHE A 28 -3.69 5.88 4.12
CA PHE A 28 -3.28 7.03 3.33
C PHE A 28 -2.73 6.62 1.96
N LEU A 29 -1.93 5.55 1.90
CA LEU A 29 -1.42 5.03 0.64
C LEU A 29 -2.55 4.51 -0.26
N TYR A 30 -3.53 3.82 0.31
CA TYR A 30 -4.72 3.37 -0.42
C TYR A 30 -5.47 4.54 -1.07
N GLU A 31 -5.75 5.60 -0.32
CA GLU A 31 -6.43 6.79 -0.82
C GLU A 31 -5.68 7.45 -1.98
N ARG A 32 -4.34 7.48 -1.93
CA ARG A 32 -3.53 8.00 -3.04
C ARG A 32 -3.61 7.14 -4.29
N VAL A 33 -3.54 5.82 -4.14
CA VAL A 33 -3.68 4.87 -5.26
C VAL A 33 -5.07 5.00 -5.90
N ARG A 34 -6.14 5.12 -5.11
CA ARG A 34 -7.50 5.38 -5.59
C ARG A 34 -7.62 6.73 -6.31
N SER A 35 -6.94 7.76 -5.80
CA SER A 35 -6.95 9.10 -6.38
C SER A 35 -6.30 9.16 -7.77
N ASP A 36 -5.39 8.24 -8.08
CA ASP A 36 -4.79 8.09 -9.41
C ASP A 36 -5.72 7.35 -10.40
N GLY A 37 -6.91 6.96 -9.98
CA GLY A 37 -7.91 6.29 -10.81
C GLY A 37 -7.84 4.76 -10.80
N VAL A 38 -6.98 4.17 -9.96
CA VAL A 38 -6.87 2.71 -9.83
C VAL A 38 -8.11 2.15 -9.11
N ASP A 39 -8.89 1.33 -9.81
CA ASP A 39 -10.05 0.67 -9.23
C ASP A 39 -9.68 -0.62 -8.51
N ILE A 40 -9.30 -0.48 -7.23
CA ILE A 40 -8.97 -1.59 -6.33
C ILE A 40 -9.78 -1.49 -5.02
N SER A 41 -10.12 -2.66 -4.43
CA SER A 41 -10.74 -2.73 -3.10
C SER A 41 -9.69 -2.63 -1.99
N GLY A 42 -10.10 -2.32 -0.76
CA GLY A 42 -9.19 -2.28 0.39
C GLY A 42 -8.49 -3.62 0.65
N ASP A 43 -9.24 -4.72 0.60
CA ASP A 43 -8.71 -6.08 0.80
C ASP A 43 -7.70 -6.48 -0.30
N ASP A 44 -8.03 -6.20 -1.57
CA ASP A 44 -7.11 -6.50 -2.69
C ASP A 44 -5.84 -5.65 -2.60
N PHE A 45 -5.96 -4.39 -2.20
CA PHE A 45 -4.82 -3.50 -1.98
C PHE A 45 -3.89 -4.04 -0.87
N ILE A 46 -4.45 -4.48 0.26
CA ILE A 46 -3.68 -5.11 1.34
C ILE A 46 -3.02 -6.40 0.83
N ALA A 47 -3.72 -7.22 0.04
CA ALA A 47 -3.14 -8.43 -0.53
C ALA A 47 -1.95 -8.12 -1.45
N VAL A 48 -2.02 -7.04 -2.25
CA VAL A 48 -0.89 -6.59 -3.09
C VAL A 48 0.28 -6.13 -2.22
N LEU A 49 0.05 -5.35 -1.16
CA LEU A 49 1.10 -4.92 -0.24
C LEU A 49 1.81 -6.10 0.43
N LEU A 50 1.05 -7.08 0.94
CA LEU A 50 1.60 -8.27 1.56
C LEU A 50 2.42 -9.10 0.56
N ARG A 51 1.95 -9.22 -0.69
CA ARG A 51 2.73 -9.86 -1.76
C ARG A 51 4.05 -9.13 -2.00
N LEU A 52 4.01 -7.81 -2.17
CA LEU A 52 5.20 -6.99 -2.38
C LEU A 52 6.19 -7.08 -1.22
N GLN A 53 5.69 -7.25 0.00
CA GLN A 53 6.51 -7.46 1.18
C GLN A 53 7.24 -8.81 1.13
N VAL A 54 6.53 -9.88 0.77
CA VAL A 54 7.11 -11.22 0.60
C VAL A 54 8.15 -11.24 -0.52
N GLU A 55 7.89 -10.52 -1.61
CA GLU A 55 8.81 -10.36 -2.74
C GLU A 55 10.02 -9.47 -2.42
N GLY A 56 10.01 -8.77 -1.28
CA GLY A 56 11.11 -7.92 -0.83
C GLY A 56 11.17 -6.54 -1.49
N HIS A 57 10.06 -6.08 -2.09
CA HIS A 57 9.95 -4.75 -2.68
C HIS A 57 9.59 -3.67 -1.65
N VAL A 58 8.85 -4.03 -0.61
CA VAL A 58 8.42 -3.11 0.45
C VAL A 58 8.62 -3.71 1.82
N ARG A 59 8.69 -2.87 2.84
CA ARG A 59 8.74 -3.27 4.24
C ARG A 59 7.64 -2.56 5.02
N MET A 60 7.04 -3.29 5.94
CA MET A 60 6.21 -2.72 6.99
C MET A 60 7.10 -2.29 8.15
N ASP A 61 7.02 -1.01 8.54
CA ASP A 61 7.66 -0.48 9.73
C ASP A 61 6.67 -0.58 10.91
N PRO A 62 7.03 -1.29 12.00
CA PRO A 62 6.18 -1.38 13.18
C PRO A 62 6.30 -0.07 13.97
N VAL A 63 5.47 0.91 13.64
CA VAL A 63 5.26 2.10 14.46
C VAL A 63 4.03 1.84 15.34
N HIS A 64 4.16 2.13 16.64
CA HIS A 64 2.99 2.10 17.52
C HIS A 64 2.23 3.40 17.36
N ASP A 65 1.12 3.33 16.62
CA ASP A 65 0.19 4.43 16.42
C ASP A 65 -1.18 4.01 16.98
N GLU A 66 -1.71 4.80 17.92
CA GLU A 66 -2.96 4.53 18.63
C GLU A 66 -4.20 4.98 17.83
N VAL A 67 -4.00 5.66 16.69
CA VAL A 67 -5.12 6.10 15.84
C VAL A 67 -5.66 4.91 15.06
N HIS A 68 -6.92 4.55 15.29
CA HIS A 68 -7.58 3.52 14.51
C HIS A 68 -7.98 4.01 13.12
N ASP A 69 -7.55 3.28 12.09
CA ASP A 69 -8.06 3.43 10.73
C ASP A 69 -9.42 2.71 10.57
N PRO A 70 -10.25 3.16 9.60
CA PRO A 70 -11.43 2.39 9.23
C PRO A 70 -11.02 1.03 8.64
N ALA A 71 -11.81 -0.01 8.94
CA ALA A 71 -11.62 -1.33 8.33
C ALA A 71 -11.63 -1.23 6.78
N PRO A 72 -10.81 -2.01 6.06
CA PRO A 72 -9.98 -3.13 6.54
C PRO A 72 -8.57 -2.72 7.02
N PHE A 73 -8.27 -1.43 7.10
CA PHE A 73 -6.91 -0.97 7.35
C PHE A 73 -6.51 -1.05 8.81
N GLU A 74 -5.21 -1.30 9.02
CA GLU A 74 -4.56 -1.24 10.32
C GLU A 74 -3.57 -0.08 10.36
N PRO A 75 -3.14 0.38 11.56
CA PRO A 75 -2.16 1.47 11.73
C PRO A 75 -0.73 1.03 11.34
N ARG A 76 -0.57 0.52 10.12
CA ARG A 76 0.66 0.01 9.53
C ARG A 76 1.28 1.08 8.66
N PHE A 77 2.61 1.16 8.71
CA PHE A 77 3.38 2.07 7.87
C PHE A 77 4.24 1.28 6.90
N TRP A 78 4.22 1.69 5.64
CA TRP A 78 4.85 0.99 4.53
C TRP A 78 5.92 1.86 3.89
N ARG A 79 7.04 1.25 3.51
CA ARG A 79 8.13 1.92 2.80
C ARG A 79 8.69 1.04 1.69
N ILE A 80 9.26 1.66 0.66
CA ILE A 80 9.99 0.93 -0.38
C ILE A 80 11.32 0.41 0.15
N ILE A 81 11.72 -0.78 -0.30
CA ILE A 81 13.07 -1.32 -0.16
C ILE A 81 13.82 -0.97 -1.46
N GLY A 82 14.95 -0.29 -1.31
CA GLY A 82 15.72 0.30 -2.42
C GLY A 82 16.24 -0.71 -3.44
#